data_AF-A0A817A2N7-F1
#
_entry.id   AF-A0A817A2N7-F1
#
_cell.length_a   1.000
_cell.length_b   1.000
_cell.length_c   1.000
_cell.angle_alpha   90.00
_cell.angle_beta   90.00
_cell.angle_gamma   90.00
#
_symmetry.space_group_name_H-M   'P 1'
#
loop_
_entity.id
_entity.type
_entity.pdbx_description
1 polymer ?
#
loop_
_entity_poly.entity_id
_entity_poly.type
_entity_poly.pdbx_seq_one_letter_code
_entity_poly.pdbx_strand_id
1 'polypeptide(L)'
;DGYIISSLGPFFTDSLNNDAAILKHCTLNNEQDVLSWLHDNDVLVLDRGFRDTVNTLNRLDLQVVMPGFLHDKKQLPADEANRTRFVTKNRWVIESVNGKIKQWKFMAQVIQNSTIRFISDYLDIICALINKYQCPAVKDIENGREIVMKMREMLTTENRLQERLAKHTGTTSLHWSEHNAANFQSPPLTKENIRDLTFGWKSLTSSSTLDSLKEMKKKWNFSSNSVMNTMT
;
A
#
# COMPACT_ATOMS: atom_id res chain seq x y z
N ASP A 1 -9.31 1.62 -11.04
CA ASP A 1 -8.87 0.61 -12.03
C ASP A 1 -7.36 0.48 -12.11
N GLY A 2 -6.62 1.56 -11.79
CA GLY A 2 -5.17 1.52 -11.61
C GLY A 2 -4.37 1.61 -12.90
N TYR A 3 -4.89 2.37 -13.87
CA TYR A 3 -4.17 2.71 -15.11
C TYR A 3 -3.06 3.72 -14.83
N ILE A 4 -1.97 3.61 -15.59
CA ILE A 4 -0.89 4.60 -15.60
C ILE A 4 -1.26 5.66 -16.63
N ILE A 5 -1.42 6.91 -16.21
CA ILE A 5 -1.75 8.01 -17.14
C ILE A 5 -0.48 8.58 -17.76
N SER A 6 0.54 8.80 -16.92
CA SER A 6 1.84 9.28 -17.38
C SER A 6 2.96 8.85 -16.43
N SER A 7 4.19 8.90 -16.94
CA SER A 7 5.42 8.73 -16.18
C SER A 7 6.27 10.00 -16.29
N LEU A 8 6.84 10.44 -15.17
CA LEU A 8 7.68 11.64 -15.06
C LEU A 8 9.09 11.22 -14.65
N GLY A 9 10.10 11.78 -15.34
CA GLY A 9 11.51 11.52 -15.08
C GLY A 9 12.29 11.18 -16.37
N PRO A 10 13.49 10.59 -16.26
CA PRO A 10 14.20 10.27 -15.03
C PRO A 10 14.67 11.53 -14.27
N PHE A 11 14.77 11.43 -12.94
CA PHE A 11 15.37 12.46 -12.09
C PHE A 11 16.75 12.00 -11.61
N PHE A 12 17.68 12.94 -11.41
CA PHE A 12 18.98 12.61 -10.84
C PHE A 12 18.85 12.15 -9.39
N THR A 13 19.61 11.14 -8.99
CA THR A 13 19.65 10.67 -7.61
C THR A 13 20.67 11.49 -6.82
N ASP A 14 20.32 12.73 -6.47
CA ASP A 14 21.11 13.58 -5.58
C ASP A 14 20.31 13.95 -4.31
N SER A 15 20.96 14.62 -3.36
CA SER A 15 20.32 15.04 -2.11
C SER A 15 19.23 16.10 -2.30
N LEU A 16 19.15 16.73 -3.47
CA LEU A 16 18.19 17.78 -3.80
C LEU A 16 16.90 17.21 -4.41
N ASN A 17 16.99 16.07 -5.10
CA ASN A 17 15.89 15.40 -5.79
C ASN A 17 15.30 14.23 -4.96
N ASN A 18 14.89 14.51 -3.72
CA ASN A 18 14.08 13.55 -2.99
C ASN A 18 12.63 13.53 -3.51
N ASP A 19 11.85 12.50 -3.13
CA ASP A 19 10.46 12.31 -3.57
C ASP A 19 9.60 13.58 -3.43
N ALA A 20 9.73 14.30 -2.30
CA ALA A 20 9.01 15.54 -2.05
C ALA A 20 9.47 16.68 -2.97
N ALA A 21 10.77 16.86 -3.15
CA ALA A 21 11.32 17.89 -4.03
C ALA A 21 10.89 17.68 -5.49
N ILE A 22 10.90 16.43 -5.96
CA ILE A 22 10.45 16.05 -7.30
C ILE A 22 8.97 16.38 -7.47
N LEU A 23 8.10 15.93 -6.56
CA LEU A 23 6.66 16.20 -6.65
C LEU A 23 6.36 17.70 -6.62
N LYS A 24 7.08 18.44 -5.78
CA LYS A 24 6.96 19.91 -5.70
C LYS A 24 7.37 20.57 -7.01
N HIS A 25 8.46 20.15 -7.63
CA HIS A 25 8.88 20.64 -8.94
C HIS A 25 7.81 20.36 -10.00
N CYS A 26 7.34 19.11 -10.09
CA CYS A 26 6.34 18.70 -11.07
C CYS A 26 5.05 19.51 -10.97
N THR A 27 4.58 19.77 -9.75
CA THR A 27 3.32 20.49 -9.52
C THR A 27 3.45 22.00 -9.70
N LEU A 28 4.56 22.62 -9.25
CA LEU A 28 4.77 24.05 -9.41
C LEU A 28 5.05 24.48 -10.86
N ASN A 29 5.75 23.64 -11.62
CA ASN A 29 6.04 23.91 -13.03
C ASN A 29 4.97 23.38 -13.98
N ASN A 30 3.92 22.75 -13.45
CA ASN A 30 2.87 22.06 -14.22
C ASN A 30 3.48 21.12 -15.29
N GLU A 31 4.45 20.31 -14.87
CA GLU A 31 5.15 19.37 -15.75
C GLU A 31 4.14 18.43 -16.42
N GLN A 32 4.28 18.26 -17.74
CA GLN A 32 3.35 17.48 -18.58
C GLN A 32 1.88 17.90 -18.44
N ASP A 33 1.61 19.14 -18.02
CA ASP A 33 0.27 19.66 -17.77
C ASP A 33 -0.51 18.85 -16.71
N VAL A 34 0.21 18.30 -15.71
CA VAL A 34 -0.38 17.42 -14.67
C VAL A 34 -1.56 18.05 -13.93
N LEU A 35 -1.59 19.37 -13.78
CA LEU A 35 -2.69 20.05 -13.10
C LEU A 35 -3.99 20.02 -13.91
N SER A 36 -3.93 19.91 -15.24
CA SER A 36 -5.14 19.78 -16.07
C SER A 36 -5.83 18.43 -15.94
N TRP A 37 -5.13 17.43 -15.40
CA TRP A 37 -5.68 16.10 -15.12
C TRP A 37 -6.39 16.03 -13.77
N LEU A 38 -6.25 17.06 -12.93
CA LEU A 38 -6.87 17.13 -11.62
C LEU A 38 -8.16 17.96 -11.71
N HIS A 39 -9.23 17.43 -11.14
CA HIS A 39 -10.53 18.09 -11.05
C HIS A 39 -10.83 18.56 -9.63
N ASP A 40 -11.76 19.51 -9.52
CA ASP A 40 -12.28 19.94 -8.22
C ASP A 40 -12.78 18.73 -7.42
N ASN A 41 -12.36 18.63 -6.16
CA ASN A 41 -12.62 17.52 -5.22
C ASN A 41 -11.79 16.24 -5.43
N ASP A 42 -10.82 16.23 -6.34
CA ASP A 42 -9.86 15.13 -6.41
C ASP A 42 -8.99 15.08 -5.14
N VAL A 43 -8.75 13.85 -4.67
CA VAL A 43 -7.99 13.58 -3.45
C VAL A 43 -6.66 12.96 -3.81
N LEU A 44 -5.57 13.68 -3.57
CA LEU A 44 -4.21 13.21 -3.75
C LEU A 44 -3.81 12.33 -2.56
N VAL A 45 -3.55 11.06 -2.84
CA VAL A 45 -3.11 10.08 -1.85
C VAL A 45 -1.58 9.97 -1.90
N LEU A 46 -0.91 10.46 -0.86
CA LEU A 46 0.56 10.49 -0.80
C LEU A 46 1.12 9.51 0.24
N ASP A 47 2.31 8.96 -0.05
CA ASP A 47 3.09 8.23 0.94
C ASP A 47 3.88 9.19 1.85
N ARG A 48 4.42 8.66 2.94
CA ARG A 48 5.12 9.43 3.98
C ARG A 48 6.30 10.25 3.49
N GLY A 49 6.98 9.81 2.42
CA GLY A 49 8.13 10.51 1.83
C GLY A 49 7.78 11.88 1.22
N PHE A 50 6.50 12.15 0.97
CA PHE A 50 6.03 13.39 0.33
C PHE A 50 5.55 14.45 1.32
N ARG A 51 5.71 14.23 2.63
CA ARG A 51 5.16 15.10 3.69
C ARG A 51 5.46 16.59 3.46
N ASP A 52 6.68 16.92 3.06
CA ASP A 52 7.11 18.32 2.93
C ASP A 52 6.42 19.06 1.76
N THR A 53 5.73 18.33 0.88
CA THR A 53 4.95 18.91 -0.22
C THR A 53 3.53 19.28 0.14
N VAL A 54 2.98 18.74 1.23
CA VAL A 54 1.55 18.88 1.59
C VAL A 54 1.14 20.35 1.65
N ASN A 55 1.96 21.20 2.28
CA ASN A 55 1.69 22.63 2.36
C ASN A 55 1.73 23.33 0.99
N THR A 56 2.54 22.83 0.05
CA THR A 56 2.59 23.40 -1.31
C THR A 56 1.35 23.00 -2.10
N LEU A 57 0.96 21.73 -2.02
CA LEU A 57 -0.23 21.21 -2.71
C LEU A 57 -1.52 21.85 -2.20
N ASN A 58 -1.64 22.03 -0.88
CA ASN A 58 -2.79 22.73 -0.29
C ASN A 58 -2.90 24.20 -0.75
N ARG A 59 -1.78 24.87 -1.09
CA ARG A 59 -1.80 26.24 -1.66
C ARG A 59 -2.23 26.28 -3.12
N LEU A 60 -2.22 25.13 -3.80
CA LEU A 60 -2.76 24.93 -5.14
C LEU A 60 -4.22 24.44 -5.09
N ASP A 61 -4.88 24.57 -3.93
CA ASP A 61 -6.24 24.09 -3.66
C ASP A 61 -6.45 22.58 -3.89
N LEU A 62 -5.37 21.80 -3.83
CA LEU A 62 -5.41 20.34 -3.96
C LEU A 62 -5.67 19.68 -2.62
N GLN A 63 -6.66 18.78 -2.56
CA GLN A 63 -6.94 18.02 -1.35
C GLN A 63 -5.94 16.87 -1.21
N VAL A 64 -5.17 16.85 -0.12
CA VAL A 64 -4.14 15.82 0.13
C VAL A 64 -4.49 14.98 1.35
N VAL A 65 -4.31 13.65 1.22
CA VAL A 65 -4.38 12.70 2.34
C VAL A 65 -3.10 11.86 2.42
N MET A 66 -2.66 11.57 3.64
CA MET A 66 -1.49 10.74 3.91
C MET A 66 -1.72 9.85 5.15
N PRO A 67 -0.97 8.74 5.29
CA PRO A 67 -1.01 7.93 6.51
C PRO A 67 -0.68 8.77 7.76
N GLY A 68 -1.41 8.55 8.85
CA GLY A 68 -1.18 9.22 10.14
C GLY A 68 0.18 8.88 10.75
N PHE A 69 0.61 9.71 11.70
CA PHE A 69 1.95 9.65 12.27
C PHE A 69 1.92 9.49 13.77
N LEU A 70 2.62 8.45 14.25
CA LEU A 70 2.72 8.17 15.67
C LEU A 70 3.44 9.30 16.43
N HIS A 71 4.37 10.03 15.81
CA HIS A 71 5.23 11.02 16.50
C HIS A 71 5.74 10.45 17.83
N ASP A 72 5.52 11.13 18.95
CA ASP A 72 5.91 10.68 20.30
C ASP A 72 4.91 9.71 20.94
N LYS A 73 3.81 9.37 20.27
CA LYS A 73 2.77 8.45 20.76
C LYS A 73 3.12 7.01 20.41
N LYS A 74 2.87 6.09 21.34
CA LYS A 74 3.04 4.65 21.08
C LYS A 74 2.02 4.08 20.09
N GLN A 75 0.84 4.68 19.98
CA GLN A 75 -0.26 4.25 19.11
C GLN A 75 -1.08 5.45 18.64
N LEU A 76 -1.72 5.31 17.47
CA LEU A 76 -2.69 6.29 16.96
C LEU A 76 -4.03 6.13 17.69
N PRO A 77 -4.75 7.25 17.93
CA PRO A 77 -6.18 7.20 18.27
C PRO A 77 -6.97 6.36 17.26
N ALA A 78 -8.08 5.76 17.71
CA ALA A 78 -8.83 4.80 16.90
C ALA A 78 -9.38 5.41 15.60
N ASP A 79 -9.84 6.65 15.66
CA ASP A 79 -10.33 7.44 14.53
C ASP A 79 -9.20 7.75 13.52
N GLU A 80 -8.05 8.21 14.00
CA GLU A 80 -6.87 8.49 13.17
C GLU A 80 -6.31 7.20 12.54
N ALA A 81 -6.30 6.10 13.31
CA ALA A 81 -5.90 4.78 12.83
C ALA A 81 -6.82 4.28 11.71
N ASN A 82 -8.14 4.45 11.84
CA ASN A 82 -9.10 4.06 10.81
C ASN A 82 -8.93 4.88 9.53
N ARG A 83 -8.73 6.20 9.62
CA ARG A 83 -8.40 7.05 8.46
C ARG A 83 -7.09 6.61 7.79
N THR A 84 -6.07 6.30 8.60
CA THR A 84 -4.77 5.80 8.12
C THR A 84 -4.89 4.47 7.38
N ARG A 85 -5.74 3.56 7.86
CA ARG A 85 -6.03 2.28 7.17
C ARG A 85 -6.66 2.51 5.81
N PHE A 86 -7.56 3.48 5.68
CA PHE A 86 -8.18 3.84 4.41
C PHE A 86 -7.14 4.30 3.38
N VAL A 87 -6.26 5.23 3.77
CA VAL A 87 -5.15 5.70 2.92
C VAL A 87 -4.21 4.54 2.54
N THR A 88 -3.84 3.70 3.52
CA THR A 88 -2.93 2.57 3.30
C THR A 88 -3.54 1.50 2.37
N LYS A 89 -4.87 1.34 2.38
CA LYS A 89 -5.55 0.41 1.47
C LYS A 89 -5.46 0.87 0.02
N ASN A 90 -5.58 2.18 -0.23
CA ASN A 90 -5.43 2.76 -1.57
C ASN A 90 -3.99 2.63 -2.10
N ARG A 91 -2.98 2.73 -1.22
CA ARG A 91 -1.56 2.53 -1.57
C ARG A 91 -1.29 1.19 -2.27
N TRP A 92 -2.07 0.15 -1.95
CA TRP A 92 -1.91 -1.17 -2.58
C TRP A 92 -2.03 -1.14 -4.11
N VAL A 93 -2.91 -0.28 -4.66
CA VAL A 93 -3.07 -0.12 -6.11
C VAL A 93 -1.77 0.40 -6.73
N ILE A 94 -1.19 1.44 -6.12
CA ILE A 94 0.08 2.04 -6.54
C ILE A 94 1.23 1.03 -6.43
N GLU A 95 1.31 0.29 -5.31
CA GLU A 95 2.31 -0.77 -5.12
C GLU A 95 2.18 -1.89 -6.16
N SER A 96 0.95 -2.27 -6.51
CA SER A 96 0.69 -3.28 -7.54
C SER A 96 1.21 -2.83 -8.90
N VAL A 97 0.92 -1.59 -9.30
CA VAL A 97 1.40 -0.99 -10.55
C VAL A 97 2.91 -0.87 -10.57
N ASN A 98 3.52 -0.33 -9.51
CA ASN A 98 4.97 -0.24 -9.38
C ASN A 98 5.64 -1.62 -9.41
N GLY A 99 5.00 -2.63 -8.83
CA GLY A 99 5.45 -4.02 -8.90
C GLY A 99 5.50 -4.54 -10.34
N LYS A 100 4.50 -4.22 -11.17
CA LYS A 100 4.46 -4.60 -12.59
C LYS A 100 5.58 -3.95 -13.39
N ILE A 101 5.86 -2.66 -13.17
CA ILE A 101 6.97 -1.95 -13.82
C ILE A 101 8.30 -2.63 -13.47
N LYS A 102 8.52 -2.95 -12.20
CA LYS A 102 9.75 -3.61 -11.71
C LYS A 102 9.96 -5.04 -12.20
N GLN A 103 8.94 -5.70 -12.77
CA GLN A 103 9.08 -7.04 -13.35
C GLN A 103 9.74 -7.03 -14.74
N TRP A 104 9.81 -5.87 -15.40
CA TRP A 104 10.46 -5.76 -16.70
C TRP A 104 11.97 -5.85 -16.54
N LYS A 105 12.59 -6.85 -17.19
CA LYS A 105 14.03 -7.12 -17.08
C LYS A 105 14.90 -5.88 -17.35
N PHE A 106 14.51 -5.06 -18.33
CA PHE A 106 15.20 -3.82 -18.66
C PHE A 106 15.28 -2.86 -17.46
N MET A 107 14.17 -2.68 -16.73
CA MET A 107 14.08 -1.80 -15.56
C MET A 107 14.64 -2.44 -14.28
N ALA A 108 14.79 -3.77 -14.26
CA ALA A 108 15.33 -4.51 -13.12
C ALA A 108 16.86 -4.65 -13.16
N GLN A 109 17.52 -4.25 -14.25
CA GLN A 109 18.96 -4.42 -14.47
C GLN A 109 19.68 -3.07 -14.52
N VAL A 110 21.01 -3.11 -14.45
CA VAL A 110 21.85 -1.91 -14.65
C VAL A 110 21.73 -1.48 -16.11
N ILE A 111 21.26 -0.26 -16.32
CA ILE A 111 21.02 0.32 -17.65
C ILE A 111 22.33 0.93 -18.18
N GLN A 112 22.59 0.76 -19.48
CA GLN A 112 23.78 1.32 -20.12
C GLN A 112 23.67 2.84 -20.24
N ASN A 113 24.79 3.55 -20.06
CA ASN A 113 24.80 5.02 -20.12
C ASN A 113 24.34 5.56 -21.48
N SER A 114 24.58 4.82 -22.57
CA SER A 114 24.12 5.16 -23.92
C SER A 114 22.61 5.22 -24.05
N THR A 115 21.87 4.44 -23.25
CA THR A 115 20.41 4.36 -23.31
C THR A 115 19.71 5.32 -22.35
N ILE A 116 20.45 6.03 -21.48
CA ILE A 116 19.87 6.98 -20.51
C ILE A 116 18.98 8.02 -21.20
N ARG A 117 19.38 8.48 -22.39
CA ARG A 117 18.62 9.51 -23.13
C ARG A 117 17.24 9.06 -23.61
N PHE A 118 17.00 7.75 -23.69
CA PHE A 118 15.75 7.14 -24.16
C PHE A 118 14.97 6.49 -23.02
N ILE A 119 15.44 6.61 -21.78
CA ILE A 119 14.86 5.86 -20.66
C ILE A 119 13.43 6.31 -20.34
N SER A 120 13.11 7.59 -20.55
CA SER A 120 11.74 8.09 -20.44
C SER A 120 10.84 7.42 -21.47
N ASP A 121 11.24 7.43 -22.74
CA ASP A 121 10.48 6.78 -23.83
C ASP A 121 10.26 5.29 -23.55
N TYR A 122 11.28 4.59 -23.05
CA TYR A 122 11.16 3.19 -22.67
C TYR A 122 10.20 2.97 -21.50
N LEU A 123 10.20 3.87 -20.51
CA LEU A 123 9.25 3.81 -19.41
C LEU A 123 7.82 4.04 -19.90
N ASP A 124 7.60 4.99 -20.79
CA ASP A 124 6.27 5.27 -21.37
C ASP A 124 5.77 4.09 -22.21
N ILE A 125 6.64 3.48 -23.03
CA ILE A 125 6.32 2.25 -23.77
C ILE A 125 5.93 1.12 -22.81
N ILE A 126 6.70 0.92 -21.73
CA ILE A 126 6.40 -0.10 -20.72
C ILE A 126 5.06 0.19 -20.04
N CYS A 127 4.79 1.44 -19.65
CA CYS A 127 3.52 1.84 -19.05
C CYS A 127 2.33 1.58 -19.99
N ALA A 128 2.47 1.91 -21.28
CA ALA A 128 1.46 1.63 -22.30
C ALA A 128 1.22 0.12 -22.49
N LEU A 129 2.29 -0.69 -22.51
CA LEU A 129 2.19 -2.15 -22.59
C LEU A 129 1.51 -2.75 -21.36
N ILE A 130 1.81 -2.24 -20.16
CA ILE A 130 1.13 -2.64 -18.93
C ILE A 130 -0.36 -2.33 -19.03
N ASN A 131 -0.73 -1.11 -19.42
CA ASN A 131 -2.13 -0.71 -19.57
C ASN A 131 -2.89 -1.55 -20.61
N LYS A 132 -2.22 -1.91 -21.72
CA LYS A 132 -2.84 -2.64 -22.83
C LYS A 132 -3.00 -4.14 -22.56
N TYR A 133 -1.97 -4.78 -22.01
CA TYR A 133 -1.87 -6.25 -21.99
C TYR A 133 -1.89 -6.87 -20.60
N GLN A 134 -1.58 -6.12 -19.54
CA GLN A 134 -1.60 -6.68 -18.20
C GLN A 134 -2.98 -6.51 -17.54
N CYS A 135 -3.31 -7.47 -16.67
CA CYS A 135 -4.54 -7.41 -15.89
C CYS A 135 -4.55 -6.14 -15.01
N PRO A 136 -5.69 -5.42 -14.92
CA PRO A 136 -5.83 -4.24 -14.05
C PRO A 136 -5.37 -4.49 -12.61
N ALA A 137 -4.94 -3.44 -11.93
CA ALA A 137 -4.55 -3.56 -10.51
C ALA A 137 -5.76 -3.97 -9.65
N VAL A 138 -6.94 -3.47 -9.98
CA VAL A 138 -8.21 -3.83 -9.32
C VAL A 138 -8.89 -4.94 -10.14
N LYS A 139 -8.90 -6.16 -9.60
CA LYS A 139 -9.51 -7.34 -10.28
C LYS A 139 -10.94 -7.64 -9.82
N ASP A 140 -11.26 -7.27 -8.58
CA ASP A 140 -12.49 -7.66 -7.90
C ASP A 140 -13.19 -6.42 -7.35
N ILE A 141 -13.93 -5.77 -8.26
CA ILE A 141 -14.57 -4.48 -7.99
C ILE A 141 -15.67 -4.63 -6.94
N GLU A 142 -16.47 -5.70 -7.01
CA GLU A 142 -17.62 -5.89 -6.14
C GLU A 142 -17.17 -6.11 -4.69
N ASN A 143 -16.21 -7.01 -4.51
CA ASN A 143 -15.56 -7.25 -3.24
C ASN A 143 -14.83 -6.01 -2.72
N GLY A 144 -14.28 -5.18 -3.62
CA GLY A 144 -13.72 -3.88 -3.31
C GLY A 144 -14.77 -2.92 -2.75
N ARG A 145 -15.97 -2.86 -3.33
CA ARG A 145 -17.09 -2.04 -2.85
C ARG A 145 -17.54 -2.47 -1.47
N GLU A 146 -17.72 -3.77 -1.24
CA GLU A 146 -18.08 -4.32 0.08
C GLU A 146 -17.05 -3.89 1.15
N ILE A 147 -15.75 -4.02 0.83
CA ILE A 147 -14.68 -3.60 1.72
C ILE A 147 -14.75 -2.10 2.00
N VAL A 148 -14.97 -1.26 0.98
CA VAL A 148 -15.05 0.20 1.15
C VAL A 148 -16.26 0.59 1.98
N MET A 149 -17.43 -0.01 1.74
CA MET A 149 -18.65 0.24 2.53
C MET A 149 -18.41 -0.10 4.00
N LYS A 150 -17.86 -1.29 4.26
CA LYS A 150 -17.56 -1.72 5.63
C LYS A 150 -16.49 -0.86 6.30
N MET A 151 -15.44 -0.45 5.57
CA MET A 151 -14.47 0.53 6.07
C MET A 151 -15.12 1.87 6.41
N ARG A 152 -16.10 2.31 5.64
CA ARG A 152 -16.84 3.56 5.88
C ARG A 152 -17.71 3.46 7.13
N GLU A 153 -18.40 2.34 7.35
CA GLU A 153 -19.14 2.07 8.58
C GLU A 153 -18.22 2.03 9.81
N MET A 154 -17.02 1.46 9.68
CA MET A 154 -16.04 1.43 10.77
C MET A 154 -15.45 2.82 11.09
N LEU A 155 -15.48 3.77 10.17
CA LEU A 155 -15.06 5.16 10.46
C LEU A 155 -16.04 5.84 11.43
N THR A 156 -17.32 5.49 11.37
CA THR A 156 -18.37 6.06 12.23
C THR A 156 -18.64 5.22 13.48
N THR A 157 -18.24 3.95 13.48
CA THR A 157 -18.49 3.03 14.60
C THR A 157 -17.53 3.30 15.76
N GLU A 158 -18.07 3.48 16.96
CA GLU A 158 -17.27 3.68 18.17
C GLU A 158 -16.44 2.45 18.56
N ASN A 159 -15.24 2.69 19.09
CA ASN A 159 -14.35 1.63 19.52
C ASN A 159 -14.78 1.05 20.88
N ARG A 160 -15.59 -0.02 20.83
CA ARG A 160 -16.06 -0.76 22.02
C ARG A 160 -14.92 -1.30 22.90
N LEU A 161 -13.75 -1.61 22.33
CA LEU A 161 -12.60 -2.08 23.11
C LEU A 161 -11.99 -0.92 23.91
N GLN A 162 -11.90 0.27 23.31
CA GLN A 162 -11.46 1.48 24.00
C GLN A 162 -12.39 1.81 25.16
N GLU A 163 -13.70 1.70 24.96
CA GLU A 163 -14.70 1.88 26.03
C GLU A 163 -14.50 0.86 27.17
N ARG A 164 -14.28 -0.41 26.83
CA ARG A 164 -14.01 -1.46 27.83
C ARG A 164 -12.70 -1.24 28.59
N LEU A 165 -11.64 -0.82 27.91
CA LEU A 165 -10.35 -0.51 28.53
C LEU A 165 -10.48 0.70 29.46
N ALA A 166 -11.22 1.74 29.06
CA ALA A 166 -11.47 2.91 29.92
C ALA A 166 -12.25 2.54 31.20
N LYS A 167 -13.15 1.56 31.11
CA LYS A 167 -13.89 1.00 32.26
C LYS A 167 -13.06 0.02 33.10
N HIS A 168 -11.92 -0.45 32.59
CA HIS A 168 -11.07 -1.41 33.27
C HIS A 168 -10.00 -0.70 34.10
N THR A 169 -10.25 -0.56 35.41
CA THR A 169 -9.34 0.08 36.38
C THR A 169 -8.37 -0.89 37.04
N GLY A 170 -8.42 -2.18 36.70
CA GLY A 170 -7.72 -3.24 37.41
C GLY A 170 -6.28 -3.45 36.94
N THR A 171 -5.31 -3.23 37.85
CA THR A 171 -4.00 -3.89 37.84
C THR A 171 -4.18 -5.36 38.25
N THR A 172 -4.95 -6.13 37.51
CA THR A 172 -5.00 -7.58 37.72
C THR A 172 -3.67 -8.13 37.20
N SER A 173 -2.81 -8.59 38.12
CA SER A 173 -1.59 -9.30 37.78
C SER A 173 -1.89 -10.36 36.72
N LEU A 174 -1.34 -10.17 35.51
CA LEU A 174 -1.48 -11.13 34.42
C LEU A 174 -0.77 -12.41 34.82
N HIS A 175 -1.53 -13.41 35.28
CA HIS A 175 -1.02 -14.74 35.52
C HIS A 175 -0.88 -15.44 34.18
N TRP A 176 0.30 -15.32 33.57
CA TRP A 176 0.64 -16.06 32.36
C TRP A 176 0.80 -17.54 32.71
N SER A 177 -0.10 -18.39 32.21
CA SER A 177 0.03 -19.84 32.27
C SER A 177 0.54 -20.38 30.95
N GLU A 178 1.27 -21.49 31.00
CA GLU A 178 1.76 -22.18 29.81
C GLU A 178 0.56 -22.68 28.96
N HIS A 179 0.49 -22.22 27.71
CA HIS A 179 -0.64 -22.49 26.82
C HIS A 179 -0.48 -23.86 26.16
N ASN A 180 -1.46 -24.76 26.36
CA ASN A 180 -1.56 -26.01 25.64
C ASN A 180 -2.72 -25.97 24.62
N ALA A 181 -2.44 -26.27 23.36
CA ALA A 181 -3.42 -26.33 22.29
C ALA A 181 -4.56 -27.35 22.55
N ALA A 182 -4.34 -28.34 23.41
CA ALA A 182 -5.36 -29.30 23.84
C ALA A 182 -6.43 -28.70 24.76
N ASN A 183 -6.12 -27.60 25.47
CA ASN A 183 -6.99 -27.00 26.50
C ASN A 183 -7.77 -25.78 26.00
N PHE A 184 -7.59 -25.39 24.73
CA PHE A 184 -8.27 -24.22 24.15
C PHE A 184 -8.87 -24.58 22.80
N GLN A 185 -10.19 -24.69 22.74
CA GLN A 185 -10.91 -24.68 21.47
C GLN A 185 -11.05 -23.23 21.01
N SER A 186 -10.13 -22.79 20.14
CA SER A 186 -10.39 -21.59 19.36
C SER A 186 -11.66 -21.83 18.54
N PRO A 187 -12.60 -20.88 18.46
CA PRO A 187 -13.67 -20.97 17.49
C PRO A 187 -13.04 -21.14 16.10
N PRO A 188 -13.60 -22.01 15.23
CA PRO A 188 -13.06 -22.22 13.90
C PRO A 188 -13.15 -20.91 13.13
N LEU A 189 -12.01 -20.25 12.92
CA LEU A 189 -11.93 -19.04 12.11
C LEU A 189 -11.86 -19.44 10.65
N THR A 190 -12.95 -19.20 9.91
CA THR A 190 -12.93 -19.35 8.46
C THR A 190 -12.10 -18.24 7.81
N LYS A 191 -11.79 -18.41 6.52
CA LYS A 191 -11.14 -17.36 5.72
C LYS A 191 -11.96 -16.07 5.74
N GLU A 192 -13.27 -16.19 5.72
CA GLU A 192 -14.23 -15.08 5.81
C GLU A 192 -14.13 -14.42 7.19
N ASN A 193 -14.03 -15.19 8.29
CA ASN A 193 -13.85 -14.61 9.62
C ASN A 193 -12.52 -13.85 9.75
N ILE A 194 -11.42 -14.40 9.23
CA ILE A 194 -10.11 -13.73 9.25
C ILE A 194 -10.17 -12.44 8.42
N ARG A 195 -10.83 -12.49 7.26
CA ARG A 195 -11.02 -11.33 6.40
C ARG A 195 -11.84 -10.24 7.10
N ASP A 196 -12.89 -10.64 7.82
CA ASP A 196 -13.73 -9.77 8.64
C ASP A 196 -12.99 -9.19 9.86
N LEU A 197 -12.03 -9.92 10.42
CA LEU A 197 -11.24 -9.44 11.55
C LEU A 197 -10.15 -8.46 11.11
N THR A 198 -9.54 -8.70 9.94
CA THR A 198 -8.30 -8.01 9.57
C THR A 198 -8.53 -6.80 8.69
N PHE A 199 -9.51 -6.80 7.78
CA PHE A 199 -9.78 -5.73 6.79
C PHE A 199 -8.55 -5.03 6.17
N GLY A 200 -7.40 -5.70 6.15
CA GLY A 200 -6.10 -5.07 5.98
C GLY A 200 -5.04 -5.99 6.55
N TRP A 201 -4.12 -6.45 5.71
CA TRP A 201 -3.20 -7.55 6.04
C TRP A 201 -2.17 -7.23 7.14
N LYS A 202 -2.18 -6.03 7.74
CA LYS A 202 -1.14 -5.51 8.64
C LYS A 202 -1.58 -5.28 10.10
N SER A 203 -2.51 -6.05 10.62
CA SER A 203 -2.68 -6.13 12.07
C SER A 203 -2.89 -7.58 12.44
N LEU A 204 -1.77 -8.24 12.77
CA LEU A 204 -1.62 -9.40 13.64
C LEU A 204 -0.17 -9.88 13.46
N THR A 205 0.79 -9.08 13.93
CA THR A 205 2.15 -9.57 14.19
C THR A 205 2.14 -10.24 15.56
N SER A 206 1.62 -11.46 15.62
CA SER A 206 2.09 -12.46 16.57
C SER A 206 3.09 -13.36 15.83
N SER A 207 4.20 -13.68 16.49
CA SER A 207 5.36 -14.34 15.88
C SER A 207 5.03 -15.67 15.17
N SER A 208 3.98 -16.37 15.61
CA SER A 208 3.52 -17.63 15.00
C SER A 208 2.95 -17.47 13.58
N THR A 209 2.31 -16.34 13.28
CA THR A 209 1.69 -16.09 11.96
C THR A 209 2.76 -15.75 10.90
N LEU A 210 3.89 -15.18 11.34
CA LEU A 210 5.03 -14.84 10.48
C LEU A 210 5.72 -16.08 9.94
N ASP A 211 5.80 -17.16 10.72
CA ASP A 211 6.45 -18.40 10.29
C ASP A 211 5.56 -19.23 9.36
N SER A 212 4.25 -19.26 9.59
CA SER A 212 3.29 -19.83 8.62
C SER A 212 3.26 -19.05 7.29
N LEU A 213 3.44 -17.72 7.32
CA LEU A 213 3.54 -16.89 6.12
C LEU A 213 4.86 -17.07 5.37
N LYS A 214 5.98 -17.30 6.08
CA LYS A 214 7.25 -17.69 5.47
C LYS A 214 7.12 -19.06 4.80
N GLU A 215 6.47 -20.03 5.44
CA GLU A 215 6.20 -21.34 4.84
C GLU A 215 5.29 -21.24 3.60
N MET A 216 4.23 -20.44 3.65
CA MET A 216 3.35 -20.22 2.49
C MET A 216 4.10 -19.55 1.32
N LYS A 217 4.97 -18.55 1.58
CA LYS A 217 5.85 -17.97 0.55
C LYS A 217 6.85 -18.98 -0.01
N LYS A 218 7.35 -19.91 0.83
CA LYS A 218 8.27 -20.98 0.43
C LYS A 218 7.58 -22.02 -0.47
N LYS A 219 6.34 -22.39 -0.13
CA LYS A 219 5.47 -23.26 -0.96
C LYS A 219 5.08 -22.62 -2.28
N TRP A 220 4.85 -21.30 -2.31
CA TRP A 220 4.53 -20.59 -3.55
C TRP A 220 5.75 -20.39 -4.48
N ASN A 221 6.96 -20.36 -3.92
CA ASN A 221 8.22 -20.28 -4.68
C ASN A 221 8.77 -21.65 -5.15
N PHE A 222 8.01 -22.74 -4.99
CA PHE A 222 8.33 -24.06 -5.54
C PHE A 222 7.25 -24.51 -6.54
N SER A 223 7.14 -23.80 -7.66
CA SER A 223 6.47 -24.30 -8.87
C SER A 223 7.12 -23.84 -10.18
N SER A 224 8.30 -23.21 -10.14
CA SER A 224 9.01 -22.73 -11.33
C SER A 224 10.25 -23.56 -11.66
N ASN A 225 10.24 -24.86 -11.33
CA ASN A 225 11.22 -25.84 -11.81
C ASN A 225 10.49 -26.96 -12.57
N SER A 226 10.03 -26.65 -13.77
CA SER A 226 10.07 -27.58 -14.91
C SER A 226 11.14 -26.97 -15.82
N VAL A 227 12.39 -27.39 -15.73
CA VAL A 227 12.95 -28.52 -16.50
C VAL A 227 12.24 -28.67 -17.85
N MET A 228 12.49 -27.71 -18.74
CA MET A 228 12.62 -28.01 -20.16
C MET A 228 14.00 -28.65 -20.35
N ASN A 229 14.08 -29.98 -20.28
CA ASN A 229 15.15 -30.72 -20.91
C ASN A 229 14.69 -31.09 -22.32
N THR A 230 15.45 -30.57 -23.28
CA THR A 230 15.47 -30.89 -24.70
C THR A 230 15.57 -32.39 -24.97
N MET A 231 14.84 -32.88 -25.99
CA MET A 231 15.37 -33.84 -26.96
C MET A 231 14.75 -33.57 -28.34
N THR A 232 15.65 -33.30 -29.29
CA THR A 232 15.61 -33.54 -30.76
C THR A 232 14.30 -33.40 -31.52
#